data_AF-A0A3B9LB32-F1
#
_entry.id   AF-A0A3B9LB32-F1
#
_cell.length_a   1.000
_cell.length_b   1.000
_cell.length_c   1.000
_cell.angle_alpha   90.00
_cell.angle_beta   90.00
_cell.angle_gamma   90.00
#
_symmetry.space_group_name_H-M   'P 1'
#
loop_
_entity.id
_entity.type
_entity.pdbx_description
1 polymer ?
#
loop_
_entity_poly.entity_id
_entity_poly.type
_entity_poly.pdbx_seq_one_letter_code
_entity_poly.pdbx_strand_id
1 'polypeptide(L)'
;MSNHSKISINALTKPLVDGLLDNACALNLAVSTHSSGATIIDAGIQVVGGLEAGRRVAEICMGGLAHISLQNDSTFKHWPLSVKVHAMSPVIACLGSQYAGWALSHEKFFSLGSGPA
;
A
#
# COMPACT_ATOMS: atom_id res chain seq x y z
N MET A 1 3.82 23.90 23.64
CA MET A 1 3.40 23.61 22.26
C MET A 1 4.39 22.61 21.69
N SER A 2 3.95 21.37 21.45
CA SER A 2 4.85 20.29 21.00
C SER A 2 5.35 20.62 19.58
N ASN A 3 6.66 20.54 19.41
CA ASN A 3 7.35 20.76 18.15
C ASN A 3 7.00 19.59 17.21
N HIS A 4 5.93 19.73 16.43
CA HIS A 4 5.58 18.73 15.43
C HIS A 4 6.59 18.81 14.30
N SER A 5 7.65 17.99 14.37
CA SER A 5 8.46 17.69 13.19
C SER A 5 7.52 17.27 12.06
N LYS A 6 7.56 17.97 10.93
CA LYS A 6 6.72 17.68 9.76
C LYS A 6 7.02 16.26 9.28
N ILE A 7 6.08 15.33 9.50
CA ILE A 7 6.14 13.97 8.97
C ILE A 7 5.86 14.03 7.47
N SER A 8 6.75 13.45 6.65
CA SER A 8 6.49 13.22 5.23
C SER A 8 6.13 11.75 5.02
N ILE A 9 4.87 11.47 4.72
CA ILE A 9 4.38 10.10 4.47
C ILE A 9 4.96 9.50 3.18
N ASN A 10 5.30 10.32 2.18
CA ASN A 10 6.01 9.90 0.98
C ASN A 10 7.44 9.45 1.32
N ALA A 11 8.16 10.21 2.15
CA ALA A 11 9.51 9.84 2.57
C ALA A 11 9.53 8.56 3.42
N LEU A 12 8.52 8.37 4.29
CA LEU A 12 8.38 7.16 5.10
C LEU A 12 8.07 5.91 4.27
N THR A 13 7.32 6.06 3.17
CA THR A 13 6.93 4.94 2.31
C THR A 13 7.98 4.56 1.28
N LYS A 14 8.88 5.48 0.91
CA LYS A 14 9.98 5.19 -0.03
C LYS A 14 10.76 3.90 0.30
N PRO A 15 11.29 3.68 1.52
CA PRO A 15 11.98 2.43 1.83
C PRO A 15 11.07 1.19 1.79
N LEU A 16 9.77 1.34 2.01
CA LEU A 16 8.81 0.23 1.89
C LEU A 16 8.58 -0.15 0.43
N VAL A 17 8.50 0.84 -0.47
CA VAL A 17 8.42 0.62 -1.92
C VAL A 17 9.72 0.01 -2.44
N ASP A 18 10.88 0.47 -1.97
CA ASP A 18 12.18 -0.11 -2.32
C ASP A 18 12.25 -1.59 -1.91
N GLY A 19 11.85 -1.91 -0.68
CA GLY A 19 11.76 -3.30 -0.23
C GLY A 19 10.72 -4.13 -0.98
N LEU A 20 9.69 -3.52 -1.56
CA LEU A 20 8.73 -4.19 -2.45
C LEU A 20 9.39 -4.56 -3.79
N LEU A 21 10.14 -3.61 -4.37
CA LEU A 21 10.87 -3.78 -5.63
C LEU A 21 11.99 -4.81 -5.51
N ASP A 22 12.78 -4.74 -4.45
CA ASP A 22 13.88 -5.69 -4.17
C ASP A 22 13.39 -7.14 -4.07
N ASN A 23 12.13 -7.33 -3.68
CA ASN A 23 11.50 -8.65 -3.52
C ASN A 23 10.48 -8.97 -4.61
N ALA A 24 10.42 -8.21 -5.71
CA ALA A 24 9.34 -8.30 -6.70
C ALA A 24 9.10 -9.74 -7.22
N CYS A 25 10.17 -10.46 -7.54
CA CYS A 25 10.07 -11.85 -8.02
C CYS A 25 9.45 -12.78 -6.95
N ALA A 26 9.93 -12.72 -5.71
CA ALA A 26 9.43 -13.55 -4.61
C ALA A 26 7.97 -13.20 -4.22
N LEU A 27 7.53 -11.98 -4.53
CA LEU A 27 6.18 -11.48 -4.26
C LEU A 27 5.22 -11.65 -5.44
N ASN A 28 5.66 -12.29 -6.54
CA ASN A 28 4.91 -12.43 -7.79
C ASN A 28 4.43 -11.09 -8.37
N LEU A 29 5.31 -10.08 -8.35
CA LEU A 29 5.07 -8.76 -8.91
C LEU A 29 5.73 -8.63 -10.28
N ALA A 30 5.09 -7.91 -11.20
CA ALA A 30 5.73 -7.46 -12.42
C ALA A 30 6.10 -5.97 -12.29
N VAL A 31 7.35 -5.63 -12.64
CA VAL A 31 7.85 -4.26 -12.58
C VAL A 31 8.21 -3.80 -13.99
N SER A 32 7.79 -2.60 -14.35
CA SER A 32 8.13 -1.97 -15.62
C SER A 32 8.36 -0.47 -15.42
N THR A 33 9.08 0.15 -16.37
CA THR A 33 9.27 1.59 -16.40
C THR A 33 8.47 2.16 -17.56
N HIS A 34 7.59 3.11 -17.26
CA HIS A 34 6.83 3.84 -18.26
C HIS A 34 7.74 4.81 -19.04
N SER A 35 7.30 5.24 -20.24
CA SER A 35 8.04 6.20 -21.08
C SER A 35 8.27 7.56 -20.40
N SER A 36 7.45 7.92 -19.40
CA SER A 36 7.62 9.12 -18.57
C SER A 36 8.68 8.97 -17.46
N GLY A 37 9.26 7.78 -17.28
CA GLY A 37 10.17 7.45 -16.19
C GLY A 37 9.48 6.96 -14.91
N ALA A 38 8.15 6.89 -14.87
CA ALA A 38 7.43 6.32 -13.74
C ALA A 38 7.65 4.80 -13.63
N THR A 39 7.89 4.30 -12.41
CA THR A 39 7.92 2.86 -12.14
C THR A 39 6.50 2.36 -11.91
N ILE A 40 6.10 1.36 -12.69
CA ILE A 40 4.81 0.68 -12.56
C ILE A 40 5.06 -0.69 -11.93
N ILE A 41 4.39 -0.94 -10.80
CA ILE A 41 4.41 -2.23 -10.09
C ILE A 41 3.02 -2.85 -10.26
N ASP A 42 2.92 -3.88 -11.09
CA ASP A 42 1.73 -4.69 -11.22
C ASP A 42 1.72 -5.75 -10.12
N ALA A 43 0.69 -5.69 -9.26
CA ALA A 43 0.49 -6.58 -8.13
C ALA A 43 -0.78 -7.44 -8.25
N GLY A 44 -1.42 -7.50 -9.43
CA GLY A 44 -2.67 -8.27 -9.58
C GLY A 44 -3.43 -8.18 -10.90
N ILE A 45 -2.90 -7.49 -11.93
CA ILE A 45 -3.56 -7.36 -13.25
C ILE A 45 -3.09 -8.48 -14.18
N GLN A 46 -1.80 -8.54 -14.51
CA GLN A 46 -1.21 -9.57 -15.37
C GLN A 46 -0.51 -10.66 -14.56
N VAL A 47 -0.21 -10.39 -13.29
CA VAL A 47 0.39 -11.32 -12.35
C VAL A 47 -0.58 -11.68 -11.25
N VAL A 48 -0.37 -12.82 -10.60
CA VAL A 48 -1.23 -13.31 -9.52
C VAL A 48 -1.05 -12.48 -8.24
N GLY A 49 0.14 -11.92 -8.00
CA GLY A 49 0.48 -11.29 -6.73
C GLY A 49 0.51 -12.30 -5.57
N GLY A 50 0.11 -11.86 -4.38
CA GLY A 50 0.04 -12.73 -3.20
C GLY A 50 -0.32 -12.01 -1.91
N LEU A 51 -0.52 -12.78 -0.84
CA LEU A 51 -0.91 -12.26 0.47
C LEU A 51 0.13 -11.28 1.05
N GLU A 52 1.42 -11.61 0.95
CA GLU A 52 2.49 -10.75 1.43
C GLU A 52 2.65 -9.48 0.58
N ALA A 53 2.45 -9.59 -0.74
CA ALA A 53 2.40 -8.42 -1.62
C ALA A 53 1.27 -7.46 -1.21
N GLY A 54 0.06 -8.00 -1.01
CA GLY A 54 -1.10 -7.23 -0.53
C GLY A 54 -0.86 -6.60 0.84
N ARG A 55 -0.26 -7.34 1.79
CA ARG A 55 0.10 -6.83 3.12
C ARG A 55 1.03 -5.63 3.03
N ARG A 56 2.11 -5.71 2.24
CA ARG A 56 3.08 -4.62 2.03
C ARG A 56 2.47 -3.44 1.30
N VAL A 57 1.69 -3.67 0.24
CA VAL A 57 0.95 -2.61 -0.48
C VAL A 57 0.01 -1.88 0.47
N ALA A 58 -0.69 -2.59 1.36
CA ALA A 58 -1.55 -1.95 2.35
C ALA A 58 -0.76 -1.07 3.34
N GLU A 59 0.43 -1.47 3.79
CA GLU A 59 1.29 -0.62 4.64
C GLU A 59 1.78 0.63 3.91
N ILE A 60 2.14 0.49 2.63
CA ILE A 60 2.50 1.61 1.76
C ILE A 60 1.30 2.57 1.63
N CYS A 61 0.10 2.06 1.37
CA CYS A 61 -1.11 2.88 1.30
C CYS A 61 -1.41 3.61 2.61
N MET A 62 -1.01 3.06 3.77
CA MET A 62 -1.17 3.70 5.08
C MET A 62 -0.03 4.66 5.42
N GLY A 63 0.79 5.07 4.45
CA GLY A 63 1.83 6.08 4.62
C GLY A 63 3.01 5.61 5.46
N GLY A 64 3.20 4.29 5.64
CA GLY A 64 4.20 3.73 6.57
C GLY A 64 3.89 4.01 8.04
N LEU A 65 2.66 4.46 8.35
CA LEU A 65 2.19 4.81 9.69
C LEU A 65 1.24 3.76 10.26
N ALA A 66 1.30 2.54 9.74
CA ALA A 66 0.60 1.38 10.29
C ALA A 66 1.47 0.13 10.20
N HIS A 67 1.27 -0.77 11.16
CA HIS A 67 1.76 -2.14 11.08
C HIS A 67 0.60 -3.05 10.68
N ILE A 68 0.81 -3.87 9.64
CA ILE A 68 -0.19 -4.79 9.11
C ILE A 68 0.36 -6.21 9.17
N SER A 69 -0.41 -7.10 9.77
CA SER A 69 -0.08 -8.53 9.83
C SER A 69 -1.24 -9.39 9.37
N LEU A 70 -0.91 -10.53 8.79
CA LEU A 70 -1.85 -11.59 8.46
C LEU A 70 -1.90 -12.55 9.66
N GLN A 71 -3.09 -12.86 10.16
CA GLN A 71 -3.27 -13.70 11.33
C GLN A 71 -4.38 -14.72 11.07
N ASN A 72 -4.21 -15.93 11.61
CA ASN A 72 -5.31 -16.87 11.63
C ASN A 72 -6.39 -16.37 12.58
N ASP A 73 -7.65 -16.47 12.17
CA ASP A 73 -8.79 -15.96 12.92
C ASP A 73 -9.93 -16.99 12.90
N SER A 74 -10.32 -17.46 14.08
CA SER A 74 -11.41 -18.42 14.22
C SER A 74 -12.77 -17.77 14.41
N THR A 75 -12.86 -16.44 14.41
CA THR A 75 -14.11 -15.68 14.60
C THR A 75 -15.11 -16.00 13.49
N PHE A 76 -14.64 -16.13 12.24
CA PHE A 76 -15.46 -16.40 11.07
C PHE A 76 -15.14 -17.76 10.47
N LYS A 77 -16.08 -18.70 10.57
CA LYS A 77 -15.90 -20.13 10.24
C LYS A 77 -15.27 -20.41 8.87
N HIS A 78 -15.61 -19.65 7.83
CA HIS A 78 -15.05 -19.87 6.48
C HIS A 78 -13.99 -18.84 6.06
N TRP A 79 -13.54 -17.97 6.97
CA TRP A 79 -12.52 -16.94 6.72
C TRP A 79 -11.44 -17.05 7.79
N PRO A 80 -10.62 -18.11 7.73
CA PRO A 80 -9.64 -18.41 8.78
C PRO A 80 -8.44 -17.47 8.76
N LEU A 81 -8.42 -16.47 7.87
CA LEU A 81 -7.34 -15.51 7.69
C LEU A 81 -7.90 -14.09 7.79
N SER A 82 -7.34 -13.31 8.71
CA SER A 82 -7.68 -11.91 8.93
C SER A 82 -6.47 -11.01 8.73
N VAL A 83 -6.74 -9.77 8.33
CA VAL A 83 -5.74 -8.69 8.31
C VAL A 83 -5.88 -7.90 9.60
N LYS A 84 -4.82 -7.86 10.42
CA LYS A 84 -4.77 -7.04 11.61
C LYS A 84 -3.99 -5.76 11.33
N VAL A 85 -4.66 -4.63 11.49
CA VAL A 85 -4.12 -3.29 11.23
C VAL A 85 -3.97 -2.54 12.54
N HIS A 86 -2.77 -2.02 12.80
CA HIS A 86 -2.51 -1.12 13.91
C HIS A 86 -1.94 0.18 13.38
N ALA A 87 -2.76 1.24 13.37
CA ALA A 87 -2.38 2.56 12.89
C ALA A 87 -1.78 3.41 14.01
N MET A 88 -0.55 3.90 13.82
CA MET A 88 0.13 4.76 14.79
C MET A 88 -0.38 6.20 14.76
N SER A 89 -0.88 6.67 13.60
CA SER A 89 -1.55 7.96 13.46
C SER A 89 -2.81 7.79 12.62
N PRO A 90 -3.96 7.42 13.22
CA PRO A 90 -5.15 7.00 12.46
C PRO A 90 -5.66 8.04 11.46
N VAL A 91 -5.65 9.33 11.81
CA VAL A 91 -6.10 10.38 10.89
C VAL A 91 -5.20 10.47 9.67
N ILE A 92 -3.88 10.50 9.86
CA ILE A 92 -2.92 10.61 8.75
C ILE A 92 -2.89 9.31 7.94
N ALA A 93 -2.78 8.16 8.61
CA ALA A 93 -2.66 6.86 7.97
C ALA A 93 -3.94 6.47 7.21
N CYS A 94 -5.11 6.61 7.83
CA CYS A 94 -6.37 6.16 7.23
C CYS A 94 -6.98 7.19 6.29
N LEU A 95 -7.03 8.47 6.67
CA LEU A 95 -7.72 9.51 5.87
C LEU A 95 -6.77 10.30 4.98
N GLY A 96 -5.57 10.60 5.49
CA GLY A 96 -4.56 11.37 4.75
C GLY A 96 -3.73 10.55 3.77
N SER A 97 -3.86 9.21 3.78
CA SER A 97 -3.08 8.32 2.91
C SER A 97 -3.94 7.18 2.38
N GLN A 98 -4.43 6.27 3.23
CA GLN A 98 -5.07 5.03 2.75
C GLN A 98 -6.38 5.26 1.99
N TYR A 99 -7.17 6.24 2.42
CA TYR A 99 -8.47 6.53 1.82
C TYR A 99 -8.36 6.76 0.32
N ALA A 100 -9.19 6.05 -0.45
CA ALA A 100 -9.24 6.12 -1.91
C ALA A 100 -9.99 7.39 -2.37
N GLY A 101 -9.50 8.56 -1.96
CA GLY A 101 -10.17 9.83 -2.12
C GLY A 101 -9.91 10.53 -3.46
N TRP A 102 -8.94 10.06 -4.25
CA TRP A 102 -8.56 10.70 -5.50
C TRP A 102 -9.17 9.97 -6.70
N ALA A 103 -10.21 10.55 -7.31
CA ALA A 103 -10.70 10.08 -8.59
C ALA A 103 -9.73 10.47 -9.72
N LEU A 104 -9.08 9.49 -10.33
CA LEU A 104 -8.20 9.65 -11.48
C LEU A 104 -8.98 9.28 -12.74
N SER A 105 -9.16 10.25 -13.64
CA SER A 105 -9.87 10.06 -14.90
C SER A 105 -9.05 10.62 -16.05
N HIS A 106 -8.79 9.79 -17.05
CA HIS A 106 -8.09 10.19 -18.27
C HIS A 106 -8.58 9.36 -19.46
N GLU A 107 -9.21 10.02 -20.44
CA GLU A 107 -9.87 9.36 -21.57
C GLU A 107 -10.83 8.24 -21.12
N LYS A 108 -10.52 6.97 -21.45
CA LYS A 108 -11.30 5.79 -21.05
C LYS A 108 -10.83 5.17 -19.73
N PHE A 109 -9.71 5.63 -19.16
CA PHE A 109 -9.18 5.13 -17.92
C PHE A 109 -9.84 5.82 -16.72
N PHE A 110 -10.26 5.01 -15.76
CA PHE A 110 -10.79 5.47 -14.48
C PHE A 110 -10.25 4.60 -13.36
N SER A 111 -9.80 5.23 -12.27
CA SER A 111 -9.43 4.54 -11.04
C SER A 111 -9.62 5.44 -9.81
N LEU A 112 -9.65 4.81 -8.64
CA LEU A 112 -9.57 5.50 -7.36
C LEU A 112 -8.13 5.37 -6.83
N GLY A 113 -7.47 6.51 -6.68
CA GLY A 113 -6.14 6.62 -6.09
C GLY A 113 -6.19 6.64 -4.57
N SER A 114 -5.37 5.78 -3.97
CA SER A 114 -5.06 5.69 -2.54
C SER A 114 -3.55 5.85 -2.33
N GLY A 115 -3.15 6.12 -1.10
CA GLY A 115 -1.76 6.12 -0.67
C GLY A 115 -1.17 7.52 -0.52
N PRO A 116 0.14 7.60 -0.31
CA PRO A 116 0.82 8.85 0.08
C PRO A 116 1.01 9.85 -1.08
N ALA A 117 0.96 9.37 -2.34
CA ALA A 117 1.20 10.07 -3.62
C ALA A 117 2.28 11.16 -3.61
#